data_AF-A5ZUN2-F1
#
_entry.id   AF-A5ZUN2-F1
#
_cell.length_a   1.000
_cell.length_b   1.000
_cell.length_c   1.000
_cell.angle_alpha   90.00
_cell.angle_beta   90.00
_cell.angle_gamma   90.00
#
_symmetry.space_group_name_H-M   'P 1'
#
loop_
_entity.id
_entity.type
_entity.pdbx_description
1 polymer ?
#
loop_
_entity_poly.entity_id
_entity_poly.type
_entity_poly.pdbx_seq_one_letter_code
_entity_poly.pdbx_strand_id
1 'polypeptide(L)'
;MLLKYLGYEITVDEFIQNCLECREMEIRDGVLYGPDPNKFFCGNPYDEESYGIYARGLQKALAKAAGDHYEFLDETGTSTETLLKKYIDQDMPVVFWACINMRKEIPGPEWKLLDTGERFCWTSNEHCMLLVGYDEEKYYFNDPYDNNGVVGYPRTLVEKRHAAQHSMALGVLKR
;
A
#
# COMPACT_ATOMS: atom_id res chain seq x y z
N MET A 1 11.72 0.38 -1.65
CA MET A 1 12.08 1.77 -2.03
C MET A 1 12.16 2.68 -0.82
N LEU A 2 11.06 2.82 -0.05
CA LEU A 2 11.03 3.63 1.17
C LEU A 2 12.17 3.31 2.15
N LEU A 3 12.33 2.06 2.58
CA LEU A 3 13.38 1.69 3.54
C LEU A 3 14.79 2.04 3.05
N LYS A 4 15.07 1.86 1.75
CA LYS A 4 16.35 2.27 1.15
C LYS A 4 16.54 3.79 1.20
N TYR A 5 15.49 4.58 0.94
CA TYR A 5 15.52 6.03 1.10
C TYR A 5 15.83 6.45 2.55
N LEU A 6 15.31 5.70 3.52
CA LEU A 6 15.58 5.90 4.94
C LEU A 6 16.96 5.37 5.40
N GLY A 7 17.79 4.85 4.49
CA GLY A 7 19.14 4.39 4.78
C GLY A 7 19.26 2.92 5.20
N TYR A 8 18.21 2.12 5.04
CA TYR A 8 18.26 0.68 5.33
C TYR A 8 18.70 -0.11 4.11
N GLU A 9 19.76 -0.91 4.29
CA GLU A 9 20.19 -1.93 3.33
C GLU A 9 19.31 -3.19 3.51
N ILE A 10 18.24 -3.29 2.70
CA ILE A 10 17.32 -4.43 2.72
C ILE A 10 16.84 -4.75 1.29
N THR A 11 16.79 -6.04 0.96
CA THR A 11 16.21 -6.54 -0.29
C THR A 11 14.70 -6.74 -0.15
N VAL A 12 14.00 -6.86 -1.30
CA VAL A 12 12.57 -7.15 -1.29
C VAL A 12 12.30 -8.53 -0.68
N ASP A 13 13.14 -9.53 -0.99
CA ASP A 13 13.02 -10.88 -0.43
C ASP A 13 13.20 -10.91 1.07
N GLU A 14 14.23 -10.23 1.60
CA GLU A 14 14.43 -10.13 3.05
C GLU A 14 13.25 -9.45 3.74
N PHE A 15 12.66 -8.42 3.13
CA PHE A 15 11.48 -7.77 3.66
C PHE A 15 10.27 -8.70 3.67
N ILE A 16 10.00 -9.40 2.56
CA ILE A 16 8.88 -10.34 2.46
C ILE A 16 9.03 -11.47 3.49
N GLN A 17 10.20 -12.12 3.54
CA GLN A 17 10.42 -13.29 4.38
C GLN A 17 10.45 -12.97 5.87
N ASN A 18 11.03 -11.83 6.25
CA ASN A 18 11.27 -11.52 7.65
C ASN A 18 10.26 -10.56 8.26
N CYS A 19 9.62 -9.70 7.46
CA CYS A 19 8.81 -8.60 7.96
C CYS A 19 7.33 -8.71 7.59
N LEU A 20 7.01 -9.20 6.40
CA LEU A 20 5.65 -9.24 5.88
C LEU A 20 4.92 -10.53 6.27
N GLU A 21 3.83 -10.39 7.03
CA GLU A 21 2.99 -11.54 7.37
C GLU A 21 2.03 -11.85 6.22
N CYS A 22 2.27 -12.97 5.53
CA CYS A 22 1.45 -13.45 4.42
C CYS A 22 0.53 -14.61 4.88
N ARG A 23 -0.68 -14.68 4.33
CA ARG A 23 -1.59 -15.82 4.54
C ARG A 23 -2.26 -16.20 3.23
N GLU A 24 -2.35 -17.50 3.00
CA GLU A 24 -2.93 -18.05 1.77
C GLU A 24 -4.46 -17.92 1.75
N MET A 25 -5.01 -17.97 0.53
CA MET A 25 -6.45 -18.12 0.29
C MET A 25 -6.83 -19.59 0.40
N GLU A 26 -8.03 -19.89 0.89
CA GLU A 26 -8.51 -21.25 1.11
C GLU A 26 -9.92 -21.47 0.53
N ILE A 27 -10.16 -22.61 -0.11
CA ILE A 27 -11.52 -23.01 -0.49
C ILE A 27 -12.03 -24.03 0.54
N ARG A 28 -13.14 -23.70 1.22
CA ARG A 28 -13.82 -24.58 2.18
C ARG A 28 -15.25 -24.81 1.71
N ASP A 29 -15.58 -26.06 1.39
CA ASP A 29 -16.90 -26.47 0.87
C ASP A 29 -17.41 -25.59 -0.31
N GLY A 30 -16.50 -25.24 -1.22
CA GLY A 30 -16.80 -24.40 -2.39
C GLY A 30 -16.90 -22.89 -2.10
N VAL A 31 -16.64 -22.45 -0.86
CA VAL A 31 -16.60 -21.03 -0.48
C VAL A 31 -15.16 -20.58 -0.32
N LEU A 32 -14.81 -19.45 -0.94
CA LEU A 32 -13.50 -18.82 -0.80
C LEU A 32 -13.40 -18.12 0.56
N TYR A 33 -12.36 -18.46 1.31
CA TYR A 33 -11.90 -17.79 2.51
C TYR A 33 -10.55 -17.17 2.24
N GLY A 34 -10.29 -16.03 2.88
CA GLY A 34 -9.04 -15.31 2.72
C GLY A 34 -8.74 -14.47 3.96
N PRO A 35 -7.49 -14.02 4.12
CA PRO A 35 -7.13 -13.16 5.23
C PRO A 35 -7.77 -11.77 5.10
N ASP A 36 -7.69 -11.02 6.20
CA ASP A 36 -8.04 -9.60 6.23
C ASP A 36 -6.82 -8.78 5.76
N PRO A 37 -6.92 -7.99 4.67
CA PRO A 37 -5.79 -7.23 4.16
C PRO A 37 -5.30 -6.14 5.12
N ASN A 38 -6.11 -5.74 6.12
CA ASN A 38 -5.66 -4.83 7.18
C ASN A 38 -4.70 -5.50 8.18
N LYS A 39 -4.53 -6.83 8.10
CA LYS A 39 -3.70 -7.60 9.03
C LYS A 39 -2.58 -8.36 8.33
N PHE A 40 -2.85 -8.95 7.16
CA PHE A 40 -1.94 -9.83 6.45
C PHE A 40 -1.92 -9.48 4.97
N PHE A 41 -0.84 -9.85 4.28
CA PHE A 41 -0.85 -9.92 2.83
C PHE A 41 -1.74 -11.10 2.40
N CYS A 42 -2.69 -10.82 1.51
CA CYS A 42 -3.66 -11.79 1.00
C CYS A 42 -3.07 -12.58 -0.18
N GLY A 43 -2.55 -13.78 0.11
CA GLY A 43 -1.87 -14.65 -0.85
C GLY A 43 -0.35 -14.64 -0.67
N ASN A 44 0.37 -14.71 -1.78
CA ASN A 44 1.82 -14.75 -1.85
C ASN A 44 2.35 -13.60 -2.73
N PRO A 45 3.20 -12.70 -2.21
CA PRO A 45 3.78 -11.59 -3.00
C PRO A 45 4.60 -12.01 -4.23
N TYR A 46 5.02 -13.28 -4.30
CA TYR A 46 5.72 -13.86 -5.45
C TYR A 46 4.78 -14.37 -6.56
N ASP A 47 3.48 -14.40 -6.31
CA ASP A 47 2.46 -14.89 -7.22
C ASP A 47 1.64 -13.72 -7.77
N GLU A 48 1.66 -13.54 -9.09
CA GLU A 48 0.95 -12.46 -9.78
C GLU A 48 -0.58 -12.58 -9.65
N GLU A 49 -1.10 -13.76 -9.32
CA GLU A 49 -2.52 -14.01 -9.10
C GLU A 49 -2.98 -13.73 -7.65
N SER A 50 -2.05 -13.36 -6.77
CA SER A 50 -2.37 -12.95 -5.41
C SER A 50 -2.93 -11.53 -5.33
N TYR A 51 -3.43 -11.17 -4.15
CA TYR A 51 -3.99 -9.86 -3.90
C TYR A 51 -2.93 -8.94 -3.31
N GLY A 52 -3.28 -8.17 -2.27
CA GLY A 52 -2.37 -7.23 -1.66
C GLY A 52 -2.50 -7.17 -0.15
N ILE A 53 -1.96 -6.09 0.40
CA ILE A 53 -2.04 -5.73 1.81
C ILE A 53 -2.46 -4.27 1.93
N TYR A 54 -3.28 -3.97 2.92
CA TYR A 54 -3.73 -2.60 3.19
C TYR A 54 -2.78 -1.89 4.16
N ALA A 55 -2.93 -0.57 4.27
CA ALA A 55 -2.04 0.31 5.02
C ALA A 55 -1.68 -0.24 6.42
N ARG A 56 -2.66 -0.66 7.21
CA ARG A 56 -2.42 -1.19 8.57
C ARG A 56 -1.61 -2.48 8.61
N GLY A 57 -1.79 -3.35 7.63
CA GLY A 57 -0.98 -4.57 7.52
C GLY A 57 0.47 -4.22 7.17
N LEU A 58 0.66 -3.33 6.18
CA LEU A 58 2.00 -2.91 5.76
C LEU A 58 2.73 -2.10 6.82
N GLN A 59 2.01 -1.27 7.59
CA GLN A 59 2.56 -0.48 8.70
C GLN A 59 3.31 -1.35 9.70
N LYS A 60 2.75 -2.53 10.05
CA LYS A 60 3.40 -3.48 10.95
C LYS A 60 4.70 -4.04 10.36
N ALA A 61 4.68 -4.39 9.08
CA ALA A 61 5.86 -4.90 8.37
C ALA A 61 6.97 -3.83 8.29
N LEU A 62 6.61 -2.57 8.00
CA LEU A 62 7.55 -1.45 7.97
C LEU A 62 8.15 -1.17 9.36
N ALA A 63 7.32 -1.14 10.40
CA ALA A 63 7.80 -0.96 11.77
C ALA A 63 8.76 -2.08 12.19
N LYS A 64 8.45 -3.34 11.83
CA LYS A 64 9.33 -4.48 12.08
C LYS A 64 10.67 -4.37 11.32
N ALA A 65 10.65 -3.86 10.09
CA ALA A 65 11.86 -3.70 9.28
C ALA A 65 12.75 -2.53 9.74
N ALA A 66 12.14 -1.41 10.16
CA ALA A 66 12.90 -0.19 10.50
C ALA A 66 13.35 -0.13 11.96
N GLY A 67 12.73 -0.89 12.87
CA GLY A 67 13.01 -0.77 14.31
C GLY A 67 12.61 0.61 14.86
N ASP A 68 13.48 1.22 15.67
CA ASP A 68 13.12 2.38 16.50
C ASP A 68 13.51 3.77 15.93
N HIS A 69 14.21 3.84 14.78
CA HIS A 69 14.67 5.12 14.23
C HIS A 69 13.56 5.92 13.51
N TYR A 70 12.54 5.22 13.03
CA TYR A 70 11.42 5.82 12.31
C TYR A 70 10.11 5.29 12.85
N GLU A 71 9.10 6.16 12.84
CA GLU A 71 7.72 5.82 13.15
C GLU A 71 6.88 5.89 11.88
N PHE A 72 6.08 4.86 11.65
CA PHE A 72 5.13 4.81 10.54
C PHE A 72 3.73 5.10 11.05
N LEU A 73 3.08 6.11 10.50
CA LEU A 73 1.74 6.53 10.90
C LEU A 73 0.71 6.10 9.86
N ASP A 74 -0.38 5.49 10.33
CA ASP A 74 -1.57 5.26 9.51
C ASP A 74 -2.27 6.60 9.25
N GLU A 75 -2.08 7.15 8.06
CA GLU A 75 -2.66 8.41 7.60
C GLU A 75 -3.86 8.15 6.67
N THR A 76 -4.49 6.97 6.79
CA THR A 76 -5.69 6.64 6.04
C THR A 76 -6.80 7.67 6.29
N GLY A 77 -7.30 8.26 5.21
CA GLY A 77 -8.33 9.31 5.24
C GLY A 77 -7.79 10.74 5.37
N THR A 78 -6.48 10.93 5.57
CA THR A 78 -5.87 12.27 5.55
C THR A 78 -5.88 12.83 4.12
N SER A 79 -6.22 14.11 3.97
CA SER A 79 -6.24 14.74 2.65
C SER A 79 -4.86 14.78 2.02
N THR A 80 -4.78 14.60 0.69
CA THR A 80 -3.51 14.64 -0.04
C THR A 80 -2.75 15.93 0.24
N GLU A 81 -3.41 17.10 0.27
CA GLU A 81 -2.78 18.38 0.63
C GLU A 81 -2.10 18.35 2.01
N THR A 82 -2.72 17.71 2.99
CA THR A 82 -2.13 17.57 4.33
C THR A 82 -0.93 16.61 4.32
N LEU A 83 -1.00 15.53 3.54
CA LEU A 83 0.12 14.61 3.35
C LEU A 83 1.33 15.33 2.72
N LEU A 84 1.11 16.20 1.73
CA LEU A 84 2.18 16.99 1.11
C LEU A 84 2.89 17.87 2.15
N LYS A 85 2.12 18.69 2.89
CA LYS A 85 2.67 19.62 3.88
C LYS A 85 3.39 18.93 5.03
N LYS A 86 2.85 17.81 5.50
CA LYS A 86 3.44 17.06 6.62
C LYS A 86 4.72 16.32 6.23
N TYR A 87 4.76 15.76 5.03
CA TYR A 87 5.78 14.78 4.66
C TYR A 87 6.60 15.23 3.45
N ILE A 88 5.97 15.46 2.29
CA ILE A 88 6.69 15.75 1.05
C ILE A 88 7.46 17.07 1.14
N ASP A 89 6.86 18.12 1.69
CA ASP A 89 7.51 19.43 1.92
C ASP A 89 8.64 19.36 2.97
N GLN A 90 8.74 18.25 3.69
CA GLN A 90 9.77 17.95 4.68
C GLN A 90 10.76 16.89 4.18
N ASP A 91 10.85 16.70 2.85
CA ASP A 91 11.68 15.69 2.20
C ASP A 91 11.42 14.27 2.73
N MET A 92 10.16 13.93 2.99
CA MET A 92 9.76 12.60 3.45
C MET A 92 8.69 11.99 2.52
N PRO A 93 8.97 10.86 1.87
CA PRO A 93 7.99 10.23 0.99
C PRO A 93 6.84 9.58 1.76
N VAL A 94 5.71 9.37 1.07
CA VAL A 94 4.47 8.78 1.64
C VAL A 94 4.14 7.50 0.90
N VAL A 95 3.91 6.39 1.63
CA VAL A 95 3.35 5.19 1.01
C VAL A 95 1.89 5.45 0.69
N PHE A 96 1.47 5.20 -0.54
CA PHE A 96 0.23 5.75 -1.05
C PHE A 96 -0.50 4.73 -1.92
N TRP A 97 -1.74 4.44 -1.57
CA TRP A 97 -2.58 3.54 -2.35
C TRP A 97 -3.43 4.33 -3.32
N ALA A 98 -3.48 3.86 -4.56
CA ALA A 98 -4.38 4.35 -5.59
C ALA A 98 -4.67 3.19 -6.54
N CYS A 99 -5.18 3.48 -7.73
CA CYS A 99 -5.39 2.45 -8.72
C CYS A 99 -4.17 2.27 -9.62
N ILE A 100 -3.86 1.03 -10.00
CA ILE A 100 -2.77 0.70 -10.93
C ILE A 100 -2.92 1.49 -12.23
N ASN A 101 -1.85 2.15 -12.68
CA ASN A 101 -1.87 3.05 -13.84
C ASN A 101 -2.98 4.11 -13.81
N MET A 102 -3.46 4.49 -12.62
CA MET A 102 -4.62 5.37 -12.40
C MET A 102 -5.92 4.95 -13.10
N ARG A 103 -6.06 3.66 -13.43
CA ARG A 103 -7.28 3.08 -13.99
C ARG A 103 -8.45 3.22 -13.02
N LYS A 104 -9.68 3.20 -13.53
CA LYS A 104 -10.85 3.25 -12.66
C LYS A 104 -10.94 1.98 -11.82
N GLU A 105 -11.27 2.12 -10.54
CA GLU A 105 -11.64 1.03 -9.65
C GLU A 105 -12.77 0.18 -10.23
N ILE A 106 -12.74 -1.12 -9.95
CA ILE A 106 -13.82 -2.05 -10.28
C ILE A 106 -14.07 -2.98 -9.09
N PRO A 107 -15.30 -3.51 -8.92
CA PRO A 107 -15.53 -4.60 -7.96
C PRO A 107 -14.61 -5.78 -8.25
N GLY A 108 -13.90 -6.23 -7.22
CA GLY A 108 -13.03 -7.40 -7.28
C GLY A 108 -13.69 -8.65 -6.70
N PRO A 109 -12.88 -9.71 -6.50
CA PRO A 109 -13.34 -10.93 -5.86
C PRO A 109 -13.84 -10.71 -4.43
N GLU A 110 -14.67 -11.63 -3.97
CA GLU A 110 -15.22 -11.63 -2.62
C GLU A 110 -14.83 -12.92 -1.92
N TRP A 111 -14.53 -12.82 -0.62
CA TRP A 111 -14.25 -13.97 0.22
C TRP A 111 -14.79 -13.75 1.62
N LYS A 112 -14.85 -14.84 2.39
CA LYS A 112 -15.07 -14.76 3.83
C LYS A 112 -13.74 -14.60 4.55
N LEU A 113 -13.67 -13.68 5.50
CA LEU A 113 -12.47 -13.50 6.31
C LEU A 113 -12.19 -14.77 7.12
N LEU A 114 -10.95 -15.27 7.09
CA LEU A 114 -10.53 -16.49 7.79
C LEU A 114 -10.86 -16.46 9.29
N ASP A 115 -10.63 -15.31 9.93
CA ASP A 115 -10.76 -15.16 11.38
C ASP A 115 -12.21 -14.93 11.85
N THR A 116 -13.04 -14.25 11.06
CA THR A 116 -14.39 -13.80 11.48
C THR A 116 -15.53 -14.43 10.71
N GLY A 117 -15.27 -14.97 9.51
CA GLY A 117 -16.29 -15.47 8.58
C GLY A 117 -17.12 -14.36 7.91
N GLU A 118 -16.84 -13.09 8.20
CA GLU A 118 -17.53 -11.95 7.58
C GLU A 118 -17.21 -11.86 6.09
N ARG A 119 -18.17 -11.38 5.31
CA ARG A 119 -17.99 -11.16 3.87
C ARG A 119 -17.12 -9.93 3.64
N PHE A 120 -16.08 -10.10 2.84
CA PHE A 120 -15.21 -9.04 2.36
C PHE A 120 -15.25 -8.97 0.83
N CYS A 121 -15.17 -7.76 0.28
CA CYS A 121 -15.16 -7.49 -1.16
C CYS A 121 -13.92 -6.66 -1.50
N TRP A 122 -13.06 -7.18 -2.37
CA TRP A 122 -11.85 -6.50 -2.82
C TRP A 122 -12.20 -5.39 -3.81
N THR A 123 -11.50 -4.25 -3.73
CA THR A 123 -11.61 -3.20 -4.75
C THR A 123 -10.45 -3.36 -5.73
N SER A 124 -10.72 -4.03 -6.85
CA SER A 124 -9.73 -4.35 -7.88
C SER A 124 -9.14 -3.10 -8.55
N ASN A 125 -8.01 -3.31 -9.21
CA ASN A 125 -7.05 -2.28 -9.63
C ASN A 125 -6.32 -1.61 -8.47
N GLU A 126 -6.35 -2.17 -7.25
CA GLU A 126 -5.53 -1.70 -6.13
C GLU A 126 -4.04 -1.66 -6.50
N HIS A 127 -3.34 -0.63 -6.04
CA HIS A 127 -1.92 -0.47 -6.23
C HIS A 127 -1.29 0.40 -5.15
N CYS A 128 -0.14 -0.03 -4.64
CA CYS A 128 0.64 0.67 -3.64
C CYS A 128 1.90 1.27 -4.27
N MET A 129 2.06 2.59 -4.18
CA MET A 129 3.21 3.33 -4.71
C MET A 129 3.85 4.20 -3.62
N LEU A 130 4.97 4.85 -3.96
CA LEU A 130 5.61 5.83 -3.07
C LEU A 130 5.46 7.22 -3.66
N LEU A 131 4.67 8.09 -3.02
CA LEU A 131 4.58 9.51 -3.38
C LEU A 131 5.89 10.20 -2.98
N VAL A 132 6.55 10.84 -3.94
CA VAL A 132 7.90 11.43 -3.77
C VAL A 132 7.97 12.90 -4.15
N GLY A 133 6.92 13.47 -4.73
CA GLY A 133 6.92 14.87 -5.13
C GLY A 133 5.62 15.31 -5.77
N TYR A 134 5.50 16.60 -6.02
CA TYR A 134 4.37 17.18 -6.72
C TYR A 134 4.74 18.52 -7.36
N ASP A 135 3.92 18.95 -8.30
CA ASP A 135 3.90 20.31 -8.81
C ASP A 135 2.44 20.83 -8.89
N GLU A 136 2.21 21.91 -9.61
CA GLU A 136 0.88 22.51 -9.76
C GLU A 136 -0.11 21.57 -10.47
N GLU A 137 0.37 20.66 -11.33
CA GLU A 137 -0.48 19.81 -12.19
C GLU A 137 -0.48 18.34 -11.78
N LYS A 138 0.63 17.84 -11.21
CA LYS A 138 0.88 16.40 -11.03
C LYS A 138 1.38 16.02 -9.64
N TYR A 139 1.11 14.77 -9.29
CA TYR A 139 1.83 14.04 -8.25
C TYR A 139 2.81 13.05 -8.88
N TYR A 140 3.99 12.92 -8.30
CA TYR A 140 5.07 12.06 -8.76
C TYR A 140 5.27 10.89 -7.83
N PHE A 141 5.31 9.69 -8.39
CA PHE A 141 5.42 8.44 -7.66
C PHE A 141 6.62 7.64 -8.14
N ASN A 142 7.32 7.01 -7.21
CA ASN A 142 8.07 5.80 -7.55
C ASN A 142 7.08 4.65 -7.64
N ASP A 143 6.87 4.15 -8.85
CA ASP A 143 5.93 3.08 -9.16
C ASP A 143 6.69 1.75 -9.32
N PRO A 144 6.41 0.74 -8.46
CA PRO A 144 7.07 -0.56 -8.55
C PRO A 144 6.61 -1.40 -9.76
N TYR A 145 5.52 -1.04 -10.44
CA TYR A 145 4.98 -1.80 -11.57
C TYR A 145 5.80 -1.58 -12.86
N ASP A 146 6.03 -2.65 -13.61
CA ASP A 146 6.65 -2.66 -14.95
C ASP A 146 7.95 -1.85 -15.07
N ASN A 147 8.71 -1.74 -13.98
CA ASN A 147 9.94 -0.93 -13.89
C ASN A 147 9.74 0.54 -14.33
N ASN A 148 8.55 1.09 -14.08
CA ASN A 148 8.14 2.45 -14.45
C ASN A 148 9.07 3.54 -13.89
N GLY A 149 9.71 3.30 -12.74
CA GLY A 149 10.56 4.31 -12.08
C GLY A 149 9.72 5.46 -11.53
N VAL A 150 10.08 6.70 -11.86
CA VAL A 150 9.33 7.89 -11.44
C VAL A 150 8.29 8.27 -12.48
N VAL A 151 7.01 8.25 -12.10
CA VAL A 151 5.89 8.58 -12.99
C VAL A 151 5.03 9.70 -12.40
N GLY A 152 4.62 10.64 -13.26
CA GLY A 152 3.74 11.75 -12.89
C GLY A 152 2.31 11.55 -13.38
N TYR A 153 1.32 11.74 -12.50
CA TYR A 153 -0.11 11.66 -12.84
C TYR A 153 -0.85 12.95 -12.47
N PRO A 154 -1.90 13.35 -13.21
CA PRO A 154 -2.69 14.53 -12.89
C PRO A 154 -3.30 14.45 -11.49
N ARG A 155 -3.16 15.52 -10.69
CA ARG A 155 -3.57 15.55 -9.27
C ARG A 155 -5.01 15.11 -9.03
N THR A 156 -5.93 15.68 -9.81
CA THR A 156 -7.37 15.39 -9.69
C THR A 156 -7.73 13.94 -10.02
N LEU A 157 -6.94 13.28 -10.88
CA LEU A 157 -7.14 11.87 -11.19
C LEU A 157 -6.64 11.01 -10.02
N VAL A 158 -5.44 11.29 -9.53
CA VAL A 158 -4.86 10.58 -8.38
C VAL A 158 -5.75 10.66 -7.17
N GLU A 159 -6.25 11.85 -6.81
CA GLU A 159 -7.14 12.04 -5.65
C GLU A 159 -8.42 11.19 -5.76
N LYS A 160 -9.00 11.07 -6.97
CA LYS A 160 -10.15 10.21 -7.21
C LYS A 160 -9.80 8.73 -7.03
N ARG A 161 -8.63 8.28 -7.51
CA ARG A 161 -8.19 6.88 -7.38
C ARG A 161 -7.75 6.52 -5.97
N HIS A 162 -7.15 7.46 -5.27
CA HIS A 162 -6.83 7.34 -3.86
C HIS A 162 -8.10 7.19 -3.03
N ALA A 163 -9.10 8.06 -3.24
CA ALA A 163 -10.39 7.96 -2.58
C ALA A 163 -11.10 6.62 -2.85
N ALA A 164 -11.02 6.13 -4.09
CA ALA A 164 -11.55 4.82 -4.46
C ALA A 164 -10.85 3.66 -3.73
N GLN A 165 -9.57 3.81 -3.42
CA GLN A 165 -8.77 2.85 -2.63
C GLN A 165 -8.70 3.27 -1.15
N HIS A 166 -9.85 3.70 -0.63
CA HIS A 166 -10.08 4.00 0.79
C HIS A 166 -9.20 5.11 1.37
N SER A 167 -8.57 5.93 0.53
CA SER A 167 -7.62 6.99 0.93
C SER A 167 -6.50 6.48 1.84
N MET A 168 -6.00 5.26 1.58
CA MET A 168 -4.96 4.64 2.39
C MET A 168 -3.60 5.27 2.14
N ALA A 169 -2.93 5.69 3.20
CA ALA A 169 -1.58 6.23 3.15
C ALA A 169 -0.81 5.92 4.44
N LEU A 170 0.51 5.77 4.33
CA LEU A 170 1.41 5.71 5.47
C LEU A 170 2.42 6.85 5.41
N GLY A 171 2.40 7.69 6.45
CA GLY A 171 3.41 8.71 6.69
C GLY A 171 4.60 8.15 7.47
N VAL A 172 5.74 8.84 7.39
CA VAL A 172 6.96 8.47 8.13
C VAL A 172 7.42 9.67 8.95
N LEU A 173 7.71 9.44 10.23
CA LEU A 173 8.34 10.42 11.11
C LEU A 173 9.70 9.89 11.56
N LYS A 174 10.69 10.78 11.57
CA LYS A 174 11.98 10.49 12.19
C LYS A 174 11.86 10.64 13.71
N ARG A 175 12.38 9.67 14.45
CA ARG A 175 12.47 9.73 15.92
C ARG A 175 13.77 10.39 16.38
#